data_AF-A0A453ECH2-F1
#
_entry.id   AF-A0A453ECH2-F1
#
_cell.length_a   1.000
_cell.length_b   1.000
_cell.length_c   1.000
_cell.angle_alpha   90.00
_cell.angle_beta   90.00
_cell.angle_gamma   90.00
#
_symmetry.space_group_name_H-M   'P 1'
#
loop_
_entity.id
_entity.type
_entity.pdbx_description
1 polymer ?
#
loop_
_entity_poly.entity_id
_entity_poly.type
_entity_poly.pdbx_seq_one_letter_code
_entity_poly.pdbx_strand_id
1 'polypeptide(L)'
;QARDPPCSHPCPSRCHLSDCLPCKALVKRSCHCGAMTHAFECVYYNNLNAKQQLKVRSCGGPCHRKLPNCPHLCSEICHPGQCPSVDQCMKKVNVRCACNTLKKEWVCQDVLKEYRRSGRDPKVAKGQFGVGLIACGGDCVKKVNVPAAELHQRKVQENKNPAAEVTNVPKRRKKRDRGAQEPVQVSMWQQMKRYLVVIIALAGLVVLGLLIWKGVYQISDWMNEMEEQKARERLLRAGRL
;
A
#
# COMPACT_ATOMS: atom_id res chain seq x y z
N GLN A 1 34.31 -23.48 31.39
CA GLN A 1 32.93 -23.93 31.14
C GLN A 1 32.49 -23.66 29.71
N ALA A 2 31.79 -24.60 29.07
CA ALA A 2 31.01 -24.32 27.86
C ALA A 2 29.68 -23.64 28.26
N ARG A 3 29.18 -22.74 27.42
CA ARG A 3 27.85 -22.13 27.60
C ARG A 3 26.75 -23.17 27.31
N ASP A 4 25.65 -23.08 28.04
CA ASP A 4 24.42 -23.84 27.77
C ASP A 4 23.27 -22.85 27.47
N PRO A 5 22.63 -22.89 26.28
CA PRO A 5 22.95 -23.72 25.12
C PRO A 5 24.30 -23.35 24.48
N PRO A 6 25.01 -24.32 23.89
CA PRO A 6 26.27 -24.07 23.22
C PRO A 6 26.05 -23.11 22.03
N CYS A 7 26.84 -22.05 21.98
CA CYS A 7 26.84 -21.11 20.87
C CYS A 7 28.26 -20.68 20.54
N SER A 8 28.50 -20.31 19.28
CA SER A 8 29.80 -19.87 18.78
C SER A 8 30.14 -18.41 19.12
N HIS A 9 29.32 -17.74 19.92
CA HIS A 9 29.54 -16.33 20.27
C HIS A 9 30.55 -16.19 21.42
N PRO A 10 31.49 -15.23 21.33
CA PRO A 10 32.46 -15.00 22.39
C PRO A 10 31.77 -14.61 23.71
N CYS A 11 32.36 -15.02 24.83
CA CYS A 11 31.94 -14.56 26.15
C CYS A 11 32.38 -13.10 26.32
N PRO A 12 31.49 -12.17 26.71
CA PRO A 12 31.89 -10.79 26.99
C PRO A 12 32.73 -10.68 28.28
N SER A 13 32.60 -11.66 29.18
CA SER A 13 33.38 -11.72 30.40
C SER A 13 34.77 -12.31 30.14
N ARG A 14 35.79 -11.83 30.87
CA ARG A 14 37.10 -12.49 30.94
C ARG A 14 36.97 -13.87 31.60
N CYS A 15 38.03 -14.67 31.55
CA CYS A 15 38.10 -15.98 32.19
C CYS A 15 37.52 -15.92 33.61
N HIS A 16 36.52 -16.74 33.87
CA HIS A 16 35.79 -16.81 35.14
C HIS A 16 35.62 -18.28 35.54
N LEU A 17 35.53 -18.54 36.85
CA LEU A 17 35.34 -19.89 37.38
C LEU A 17 33.85 -20.27 37.54
N SER A 18 32.96 -19.29 37.64
CA SER A 18 31.51 -19.49 37.71
C SER A 18 30.94 -19.96 36.36
N ASP A 19 29.65 -20.32 36.32
CA ASP A 19 28.98 -20.58 35.05
C ASP A 19 28.95 -19.33 34.15
N CYS A 20 28.95 -19.58 32.84
CA CYS A 20 28.91 -18.52 31.83
C CYS A 20 27.54 -17.83 31.81
N LEU A 21 27.53 -16.49 31.78
CA LEU A 21 26.29 -15.74 31.58
C LEU A 21 25.58 -16.12 30.27
N PRO A 22 24.23 -16.08 30.24
CA PRO A 22 23.47 -16.40 29.03
C PRO A 22 23.84 -15.49 27.86
N CYS A 23 23.86 -16.06 26.65
CA CYS A 23 24.27 -15.34 25.46
C CYS A 23 23.17 -14.36 24.99
N LYS A 24 23.44 -13.06 25.14
CA LYS A 24 22.59 -11.96 24.64
C LYS A 24 22.92 -11.53 23.19
N ALA A 25 23.77 -12.27 22.48
CA ALA A 25 24.08 -11.98 21.09
C ALA A 25 22.83 -12.15 20.21
N LEU A 26 22.70 -11.33 19.16
CA LEU A 26 21.57 -11.40 18.25
C LEU A 26 21.83 -12.39 17.11
N VAL A 27 20.99 -13.42 17.03
CA VAL A 27 20.97 -14.39 15.94
C VAL A 27 19.99 -13.93 14.88
N LYS A 28 20.49 -13.78 13.65
CA LYS A 28 19.67 -13.44 12.48
C LYS A 28 19.13 -14.71 11.82
N ARG A 29 17.81 -14.75 11.60
CA ARG A 29 17.12 -15.84 10.88
C ARG A 29 16.17 -15.26 9.85
N SER A 30 16.26 -15.77 8.62
CA SER A 30 15.35 -15.36 7.56
C SER A 30 13.92 -15.79 7.87
N CYS A 31 12.98 -14.90 7.57
CA CYS A 31 11.57 -15.22 7.53
C CYS A 31 11.32 -16.29 6.47
N HIS A 32 10.33 -17.16 6.65
CA HIS A 32 10.05 -18.22 5.67
C HIS A 32 9.85 -17.65 4.27
N CYS A 33 9.08 -16.58 4.13
CA CYS A 33 8.84 -15.96 2.83
C CYS A 33 10.03 -15.13 2.28
N GLY A 34 11.11 -14.94 3.05
CA GLY A 34 12.29 -14.16 2.64
C GLY A 34 12.09 -12.65 2.62
N ALA A 35 10.91 -12.14 3.02
CA ALA A 35 10.61 -10.70 3.00
C ALA A 35 11.43 -9.89 4.02
N MET A 36 11.79 -10.53 5.14
CA MET A 36 12.53 -9.89 6.23
C MET A 36 13.43 -10.91 6.94
N THR A 37 14.34 -10.40 7.77
CA THR A 37 15.20 -11.19 8.65
C THR A 37 14.86 -10.84 10.09
N HIS A 38 14.45 -11.83 10.87
CA HIS A 38 14.21 -11.69 12.29
C HIS A 38 15.53 -11.72 13.05
N ALA A 39 15.67 -10.85 14.04
CA ALA A 39 16.78 -10.87 14.99
C ALA A 39 16.23 -11.33 16.34
N PHE A 40 16.80 -12.40 16.88
CA PHE A 40 16.43 -12.96 18.17
C PHE A 40 17.65 -12.99 19.08
N GLU A 41 17.46 -12.92 20.40
CA GLU A 41 18.53 -13.25 21.32
C GLU A 41 18.92 -14.73 21.17
N CYS A 42 20.22 -15.01 21.20
CA CYS A 42 20.78 -16.34 21.00
C CYS A 42 20.22 -17.35 22.00
N VAL A 43 20.22 -16.99 23.28
CA VAL A 43 19.66 -17.85 24.34
C VAL A 43 18.17 -18.10 24.13
N TYR A 44 17.39 -17.07 23.80
CA TYR A 44 15.96 -17.20 23.53
C TYR A 44 15.71 -18.16 22.37
N TYR A 45 16.34 -17.93 21.21
CA TYR A 45 16.09 -18.74 20.01
C TYR A 45 16.55 -20.19 20.17
N ASN A 46 17.70 -20.44 20.81
CA ASN A 46 18.24 -21.78 20.98
C ASN A 46 17.49 -22.61 22.04
N ASN A 47 16.86 -21.95 23.02
CA ASN A 47 16.00 -22.63 24.00
C ASN A 47 14.62 -22.99 23.44
N LEU A 48 14.18 -22.37 22.33
CA LEU A 48 12.95 -22.77 21.66
C LEU A 48 13.12 -24.15 21.02
N ASN A 49 12.08 -24.98 21.14
CA ASN A 49 12.02 -26.24 20.41
C ASN A 49 11.69 -26.02 18.91
N ALA A 50 11.96 -27.02 18.07
CA ALA A 50 11.93 -26.86 16.61
C ALA A 50 10.61 -26.28 16.05
N LYS A 51 9.47 -26.68 16.63
CA LYS A 51 8.14 -26.14 16.27
C LYS A 51 8.00 -24.65 16.59
N GLN A 52 8.50 -24.23 17.75
CA GLN A 52 8.49 -22.82 18.15
C GLN A 52 9.44 -22.00 17.28
N GLN A 53 10.65 -22.52 16.99
CA GLN A 53 11.59 -21.86 16.07
C GLN A 53 10.98 -21.64 14.68
N LEU A 54 10.24 -22.62 14.16
CA LEU A 54 9.48 -22.47 12.90
C LEU A 54 8.42 -21.37 13.03
N LYS A 55 7.68 -21.30 14.14
CA LYS A 55 6.61 -20.30 14.35
C LYS A 55 7.17 -18.87 14.43
N VAL A 56 8.21 -18.64 15.22
CA VAL A 56 8.78 -17.29 15.43
C VAL A 56 9.44 -16.73 14.17
N ARG A 57 9.87 -17.60 13.24
CA ARG A 57 10.41 -17.21 11.93
C ARG A 57 9.34 -16.82 10.90
N SER A 58 8.05 -16.80 11.26
CA SER A 58 7.01 -16.28 10.39
C SER A 58 6.77 -14.80 10.66
N CYS A 59 6.65 -13.99 9.60
CA CYS A 59 6.26 -12.58 9.74
C CYS A 59 4.76 -12.38 10.00
N GLY A 60 3.94 -13.43 10.01
CA GLY A 60 2.50 -13.36 10.26
C GLY A 60 1.66 -12.71 9.15
N GLY A 61 2.27 -11.94 8.24
CA GLY A 61 1.61 -11.36 7.08
C GLY A 61 1.47 -12.32 5.87
N PRO A 62 0.89 -11.84 4.76
CA PRO A 62 0.82 -12.58 3.50
C PRO A 62 2.19 -13.02 3.00
N CYS A 63 2.25 -14.18 2.37
CA CYS A 63 3.49 -14.74 1.86
C CYS A 63 4.01 -13.94 0.66
N HIS A 64 5.24 -13.44 0.78
CA HIS A 64 5.88 -12.63 -0.27
C HIS A 64 6.56 -13.47 -1.37
N ARG A 65 6.41 -14.80 -1.33
CA ARG A 65 6.96 -15.68 -2.38
C ARG A 65 6.12 -15.61 -3.63
N LYS A 66 6.78 -15.55 -4.78
CA LYS A 66 6.14 -15.68 -6.10
C LYS A 66 5.84 -17.15 -6.37
N LEU A 67 4.64 -17.42 -6.88
CA LEU A 67 4.31 -18.76 -7.33
C LEU A 67 5.12 -19.08 -8.60
N PRO A 68 5.62 -20.31 -8.78
CA PRO A 68 6.49 -20.66 -9.90
C PRO A 68 5.79 -20.55 -11.27
N ASN A 69 4.50 -20.87 -11.33
CA ASN A 69 3.74 -20.95 -12.59
C ASN A 69 2.89 -19.70 -12.87
N CYS A 70 2.69 -18.82 -11.87
CA CYS A 70 1.76 -17.68 -11.98
C CYS A 70 2.51 -16.39 -11.61
N PRO A 71 2.22 -15.23 -12.25
CA PRO A 71 2.89 -13.96 -11.95
C PRO A 71 2.54 -13.36 -10.58
N HIS A 72 1.78 -14.07 -9.77
CA HIS A 72 1.24 -13.61 -8.50
C HIS A 72 2.06 -14.07 -7.30
N LEU A 73 1.96 -13.28 -6.23
CA LEU A 73 2.39 -13.69 -4.89
C LEU A 73 1.43 -14.71 -4.30
N CYS A 74 1.94 -15.61 -3.48
CA CYS A 74 1.14 -16.54 -2.69
C CYS A 74 0.11 -15.78 -1.83
N SER A 75 -1.13 -16.28 -1.79
CA SER A 75 -2.23 -15.69 -1.00
C SER A 75 -2.20 -16.11 0.47
N GLU A 76 -1.49 -17.20 0.78
CA GLU A 76 -1.43 -17.73 2.13
C GLU A 76 -0.62 -16.83 3.07
N ILE A 77 -0.88 -16.97 4.37
CA ILE A 77 -0.04 -16.40 5.41
C ILE A 77 1.36 -17.03 5.32
N CYS A 78 2.39 -16.27 5.69
CA CYS A 78 3.77 -16.74 5.73
C CYS A 78 3.88 -18.12 6.42
N HIS A 79 4.30 -19.11 5.64
CA HIS A 79 4.27 -20.52 6.01
C HIS A 79 5.66 -21.14 5.75
N PRO A 80 6.04 -22.19 6.49
CA PRO A 80 7.26 -22.95 6.22
C PRO A 80 7.13 -23.76 4.92
N GLY A 81 8.27 -24.19 4.35
CA GLY A 81 8.29 -25.06 3.18
C GLY A 81 7.75 -24.42 1.89
N GLN A 82 7.29 -25.23 0.94
CA GLN A 82 6.75 -24.76 -0.35
C GLN A 82 5.34 -24.17 -0.19
N CYS A 83 4.95 -23.23 -1.07
CA CYS A 83 3.60 -22.67 -1.07
C CYS A 83 2.55 -23.76 -1.35
N PRO A 84 1.47 -23.87 -0.56
CA PRO A 84 0.47 -24.94 -0.77
C PRO A 84 -0.38 -24.67 -2.03
N SER A 85 -0.60 -23.41 -2.38
CA SER A 85 -1.44 -22.99 -3.51
C SER A 85 -0.63 -22.68 -4.79
N VAL A 86 0.31 -23.56 -5.17
CA VAL A 86 1.13 -23.40 -6.39
C VAL A 86 0.28 -23.26 -7.65
N ASP A 87 -0.75 -24.10 -7.77
CA ASP A 87 -1.60 -24.19 -8.97
C ASP A 87 -3.04 -23.71 -8.76
N GLN A 88 -3.36 -23.19 -7.57
CA GLN A 88 -4.70 -22.75 -7.18
C GLN A 88 -4.75 -21.23 -7.02
N CYS A 89 -4.28 -20.49 -8.03
CA CYS A 89 -4.32 -19.04 -7.99
C CYS A 89 -5.68 -18.52 -8.50
N MET A 90 -6.50 -17.98 -7.59
CA MET A 90 -7.83 -17.41 -7.89
C MET A 90 -7.81 -15.95 -8.37
N LYS A 91 -6.62 -15.36 -8.55
CA LYS A 91 -6.50 -13.96 -8.98
C LYS A 91 -6.79 -13.84 -10.47
N LYS A 92 -7.48 -12.77 -10.85
CA LYS A 92 -7.81 -12.47 -12.23
C LYS A 92 -6.60 -11.93 -12.99
N VAL A 93 -6.46 -12.35 -14.25
CA VAL A 93 -5.41 -11.93 -15.19
C VAL A 93 -6.03 -11.54 -16.51
N ASN A 94 -5.33 -10.67 -17.24
CA ASN A 94 -5.76 -10.25 -18.56
C ASN A 94 -5.07 -11.10 -19.61
N VAL A 95 -5.83 -11.98 -20.26
CA VAL A 95 -5.39 -12.75 -21.43
C VAL A 95 -5.59 -11.92 -22.70
N ARG A 96 -4.73 -12.13 -23.70
CA ARG A 96 -4.73 -11.39 -24.95
C ARG A 96 -4.61 -12.32 -26.15
N CYS A 97 -5.06 -11.84 -27.31
CA CYS A 97 -4.69 -12.48 -28.58
C CYS A 97 -3.19 -12.32 -28.87
N ALA A 98 -2.67 -13.10 -29.81
CA ALA A 98 -1.30 -12.94 -30.31
C ALA A 98 -1.05 -11.52 -30.87
N CYS A 99 -2.09 -10.91 -31.45
CA CYS A 99 -2.10 -9.54 -31.94
C CYS A 99 -2.14 -8.43 -30.87
N ASN A 100 -2.34 -8.77 -29.58
CA ASN A 100 -2.56 -7.84 -28.48
C ASN A 100 -3.73 -6.84 -28.63
N THR A 101 -4.62 -7.01 -29.60
CA THR A 101 -5.81 -6.15 -29.80
C THR A 101 -6.96 -6.55 -28.88
N LEU A 102 -7.28 -7.85 -28.84
CA LEU A 102 -8.30 -8.40 -27.97
C LEU A 102 -7.73 -8.67 -26.57
N LYS A 103 -8.53 -8.34 -25.55
CA LYS A 103 -8.20 -8.49 -24.14
C LYS A 103 -9.44 -9.00 -23.40
N LYS A 104 -9.29 -10.10 -22.65
CA LYS A 104 -10.35 -10.66 -21.79
C LYS A 104 -9.79 -10.95 -20.40
N GLU A 105 -10.65 -10.90 -19.39
CA GLU A 105 -10.29 -11.21 -18.01
C GLU A 105 -10.59 -12.67 -17.69
N TRP A 106 -9.56 -13.44 -17.32
CA TRP A 106 -9.65 -14.86 -16.96
C TRP A 106 -9.07 -15.06 -15.55
N VAL A 107 -9.40 -16.17 -14.88
CA VAL A 107 -8.77 -16.56 -13.61
C VAL A 107 -7.39 -17.17 -13.87
N CYS A 108 -6.37 -16.87 -13.05
CA CYS A 108 -5.00 -17.41 -13.26
C CYS A 108 -5.02 -18.94 -13.35
N GLN A 109 -5.81 -19.63 -12.50
CA GLN A 109 -5.96 -21.07 -12.57
C GLN A 109 -6.43 -21.58 -13.95
N ASP A 110 -7.38 -20.92 -14.58
CA ASP A 110 -7.89 -21.34 -15.90
C ASP A 110 -6.86 -21.08 -17.00
N VAL A 111 -6.10 -19.99 -16.88
CA VAL A 111 -4.94 -19.72 -17.75
C VAL A 111 -3.88 -20.82 -17.60
N LEU A 112 -3.58 -21.28 -16.39
CA LEU A 112 -2.64 -22.37 -16.15
C LEU A 112 -3.13 -23.72 -16.72
N LYS A 113 -4.42 -24.01 -16.60
CA LYS A 113 -5.04 -25.18 -17.24
C LYS A 113 -4.91 -25.09 -18.76
N GLU A 114 -5.12 -23.91 -19.33
CA GLU A 114 -4.98 -23.68 -20.77
C GLU A 114 -3.53 -23.82 -21.25
N TYR A 115 -2.56 -23.33 -20.48
CA TYR A 115 -1.13 -23.52 -20.75
C TYR A 115 -0.79 -25.02 -20.83
N ARG A 116 -1.25 -25.80 -19.84
CA ARG A 116 -1.08 -27.27 -19.82
C ARG A 116 -1.73 -27.94 -21.03
N ARG A 117 -2.97 -27.56 -21.37
CA ARG A 117 -3.69 -28.10 -22.53
C ARG A 117 -3.01 -27.78 -23.85
N SER A 118 -2.48 -26.56 -23.99
CA SER A 118 -1.79 -26.08 -25.19
C SER A 118 -0.33 -26.55 -25.29
N GLY A 119 0.21 -27.29 -24.30
CA GLY A 119 1.63 -27.64 -24.23
C GLY A 119 2.59 -26.46 -24.12
N ARG A 120 2.10 -25.29 -23.66
CA ARG A 120 2.89 -24.07 -23.52
C ARG A 120 3.41 -23.94 -22.08
N ASP A 121 4.66 -23.52 -21.93
CA ASP A 121 5.25 -23.31 -20.59
C ASP A 121 4.62 -22.08 -19.89
N PRO A 122 4.06 -22.22 -18.68
CA PRO A 122 3.56 -21.10 -17.87
C PRO A 122 4.64 -20.11 -17.42
N LYS A 123 5.92 -20.51 -17.45
CA LYS A 123 7.08 -19.73 -17.02
C LYS A 123 7.47 -18.69 -18.08
N VAL A 124 6.54 -17.77 -18.33
CA VAL A 124 6.70 -16.69 -19.32
C VAL A 124 7.30 -15.44 -18.68
N ALA A 125 8.00 -14.65 -19.49
CA ALA A 125 8.57 -13.38 -19.05
C ALA A 125 7.48 -12.40 -18.59
N LYS A 126 7.88 -11.43 -17.76
CA LYS A 126 6.98 -10.41 -17.19
C LYS A 126 6.21 -9.68 -18.30
N GLY A 127 4.90 -9.87 -18.35
CA GLY A 127 4.01 -9.25 -19.34
C GLY A 127 3.62 -10.13 -20.54
N GLN A 128 4.18 -11.35 -20.65
CA GLN A 128 3.80 -12.34 -21.68
C GLN A 128 2.80 -13.39 -21.16
N PHE A 129 2.52 -13.40 -19.85
CA PHE A 129 1.52 -14.27 -19.26
C PHE A 129 0.13 -13.99 -19.84
N GLY A 130 -0.51 -15.02 -20.40
CA GLY A 130 -1.82 -14.93 -21.02
C GLY A 130 -1.83 -14.42 -22.47
N VAL A 131 -0.68 -14.15 -23.09
CA VAL A 131 -0.60 -13.70 -24.49
C VAL A 131 -0.75 -14.90 -25.44
N GLY A 132 -1.60 -14.73 -26.46
CA GLY A 132 -1.86 -15.77 -27.46
C GLY A 132 -2.77 -16.89 -26.97
N LEU A 133 -3.41 -16.76 -25.81
CA LEU A 133 -4.43 -17.72 -25.36
C LEU A 133 -5.78 -17.51 -26.04
N ILE A 134 -6.06 -16.28 -26.48
CA ILE A 134 -7.27 -15.94 -27.23
C ILE A 134 -6.97 -16.04 -28.73
N ALA A 135 -7.81 -16.76 -29.47
CA ALA A 135 -7.78 -16.76 -30.93
C ALA A 135 -8.28 -15.41 -31.49
N CYS A 136 -7.73 -14.98 -32.62
CA CYS A 136 -8.21 -13.77 -33.29
C CYS A 136 -9.55 -14.08 -33.97
N GLY A 137 -10.65 -13.45 -33.53
CA GLY A 137 -11.96 -13.52 -34.18
C GLY A 137 -12.19 -12.39 -35.18
N GLY A 138 -13.42 -12.25 -35.69
CA GLY A 138 -13.80 -11.15 -36.59
C GLY A 138 -13.80 -9.76 -35.92
N ASP A 139 -13.81 -9.73 -34.59
CA ASP A 139 -13.65 -8.55 -33.72
C ASP A 139 -12.19 -8.10 -33.57
N CYS A 140 -11.24 -8.93 -34.02
CA CYS A 140 -9.83 -8.57 -34.06
C CYS A 140 -9.54 -7.74 -35.33
N VAL A 141 -9.77 -6.43 -35.25
CA VAL A 141 -9.26 -5.50 -36.27
C VAL A 141 -7.72 -5.52 -36.17
N LYS A 142 -7.07 -6.28 -37.06
CA LYS A 142 -5.61 -6.26 -37.21
C LYS A 142 -5.20 -4.79 -37.33
N LYS A 143 -4.51 -4.25 -36.34
CA LYS A 143 -3.70 -3.06 -36.58
C LYS A 143 -2.62 -3.49 -37.53
N VAL A 144 -2.84 -3.26 -38.82
CA VAL A 144 -1.78 -3.24 -39.81
C VAL A 144 -0.71 -2.32 -39.22
N ASN A 145 0.49 -2.87 -39.14
CA ASN A 145 1.68 -2.18 -38.69
C ASN A 145 1.86 -0.96 -39.58
N VAL A 146 1.51 0.24 -39.12
CA VAL A 146 1.92 1.46 -39.82
C VAL A 146 3.45 1.50 -39.68
N PRO A 147 4.22 1.40 -40.79
CA PRO A 147 5.66 1.43 -40.71
C PRO A 147 6.09 2.77 -40.10
N ALA A 148 7.16 2.75 -39.31
CA ALA A 148 7.70 3.88 -38.56
C ALA A 148 8.09 5.12 -39.40
N ALA A 149 7.93 5.07 -40.72
CA ALA A 149 8.24 6.14 -41.66
C ALA A 149 7.26 7.34 -41.60
N GLU A 150 6.00 7.13 -41.24
CA GLU A 150 4.98 8.19 -41.31
C GLU A 150 4.95 9.14 -40.09
N LEU A 151 5.75 8.85 -39.06
CA LEU A 151 5.79 9.63 -37.82
C LEU A 151 6.79 10.81 -37.86
N HIS A 152 7.63 10.89 -38.90
CA HIS A 152 8.70 11.90 -39.00
C HIS A 152 8.28 13.20 -39.70
N GLN A 153 7.16 13.26 -40.42
CA GLN A 153 6.79 14.47 -41.19
C GLN A 153 6.06 15.56 -40.40
N ARG A 154 5.57 15.30 -39.18
CA ARG A 154 4.94 16.35 -38.34
C ARG A 154 5.87 17.03 -37.33
N LYS A 155 7.16 16.72 -37.34
CA LYS A 155 8.12 17.27 -36.35
C LYS A 155 9.11 18.28 -36.93
N VAL A 156 9.00 18.63 -38.22
CA VAL A 156 9.97 19.51 -38.90
C VAL A 156 9.47 20.95 -39.07
N GLN A 157 8.16 21.24 -38.94
CA GLN A 157 7.64 22.56 -39.32
C GLN A 157 7.43 23.58 -38.20
N GLU A 158 7.80 23.27 -36.95
CA GLU A 158 7.69 24.25 -35.87
C GLU A 158 9.00 24.37 -35.10
N ASN A 159 10.02 24.88 -35.79
CA ASN A 159 11.17 25.49 -35.10
C ASN A 159 11.62 26.76 -35.82
N LYS A 160 11.11 27.90 -35.36
CA LYS A 160 11.76 29.21 -35.38
C LYS A 160 11.56 29.85 -33.99
N ASN A 161 12.52 29.58 -33.10
CA ASN A 161 13.17 30.37 -32.02
C ASN A 161 12.56 31.71 -31.52
N PRO A 162 12.97 32.27 -30.34
CA PRO A 162 13.76 31.72 -29.22
C PRO A 162 13.30 32.08 -27.76
N ALA A 163 13.95 31.41 -26.79
CA ALA A 163 14.39 31.85 -25.45
C ALA A 163 13.40 32.40 -24.40
N ALA A 164 13.24 31.65 -23.30
CA ALA A 164 13.54 32.15 -21.94
C ALA A 164 13.61 30.98 -20.92
N GLU A 165 14.63 31.09 -20.08
CA GLU A 165 15.09 30.30 -18.93
C GLU A 165 14.03 30.12 -17.83
N VAL A 166 13.91 28.95 -17.16
CA VAL A 166 14.29 28.69 -15.73
C VAL A 166 14.06 27.19 -15.34
N THR A 167 15.06 26.61 -14.68
CA THR A 167 15.10 25.58 -13.59
C THR A 167 14.15 24.36 -13.50
N ASN A 168 14.80 23.19 -13.52
CA ASN A 168 14.67 21.98 -12.67
C ASN A 168 13.34 21.63 -11.96
N VAL A 169 12.76 20.44 -12.27
CA VAL A 169 12.09 19.46 -11.35
C VAL A 169 11.77 18.16 -12.14
N PRO A 170 11.74 16.95 -11.50
CA PRO A 170 12.26 15.72 -12.09
C PRO A 170 11.27 14.82 -12.84
N LYS A 171 11.84 13.95 -13.67
CA LYS A 171 11.20 12.94 -14.54
C LYS A 171 10.22 12.02 -13.80
N ARG A 172 8.91 12.25 -13.96
CA ARG A 172 7.86 11.27 -13.65
C ARG A 172 7.58 10.37 -14.86
N ARG A 173 7.82 9.08 -14.66
CA ARG A 173 7.68 7.97 -15.63
C ARG A 173 6.26 7.92 -16.20
N LYS A 174 6.17 8.06 -17.52
CA LYS A 174 4.95 8.04 -18.36
C LYS A 174 4.29 6.66 -18.29
N LYS A 175 3.20 6.51 -17.53
CA LYS A 175 2.33 5.33 -17.57
C LYS A 175 1.38 5.48 -18.75
N ARG A 176 1.41 4.49 -19.63
CA ARG A 176 0.59 4.34 -20.83
C ARG A 176 -0.85 4.04 -20.42
N ASP A 177 -1.75 4.94 -20.78
CA ASP A 177 -3.20 4.79 -20.63
C ASP A 177 -3.84 4.21 -21.90
N ARG A 178 -4.93 3.46 -21.70
CA ARG A 178 -5.97 2.94 -22.63
C ARG A 178 -6.74 1.88 -21.81
N GLY A 179 -7.93 2.13 -21.26
CA GLY A 179 -9.18 2.64 -21.87
C GLY A 179 -10.01 1.43 -22.37
N ALA A 180 -11.29 1.20 -22.05
CA ALA A 180 -12.31 1.99 -21.36
C ALA A 180 -13.54 1.10 -21.00
N GLN A 181 -14.23 1.43 -19.90
CA GLN A 181 -15.68 1.32 -19.62
C GLN A 181 -15.83 1.85 -18.18
N GLU A 182 -16.49 2.97 -17.87
CA GLU A 182 -17.68 3.60 -18.46
C GLU A 182 -17.50 5.13 -18.64
N PRO A 183 -18.28 5.80 -19.51
CA PRO A 183 -18.29 7.24 -19.57
C PRO A 183 -19.10 7.78 -18.39
N VAL A 184 -18.46 8.52 -17.46
CA VAL A 184 -19.00 9.70 -16.75
C VAL A 184 -18.19 9.97 -15.44
N GLN A 185 -17.75 11.22 -15.28
CA GLN A 185 -17.12 11.87 -14.10
C GLN A 185 -15.65 11.57 -13.72
N VAL A 186 -14.68 12.09 -14.48
CA VAL A 186 -13.33 12.37 -13.91
C VAL A 186 -13.02 13.88 -13.79
N SER A 187 -13.99 14.76 -14.05
CA SER A 187 -13.93 16.21 -13.73
C SER A 187 -14.83 16.56 -12.53
N MET A 188 -16.09 16.10 -12.53
CA MET A 188 -17.01 16.48 -11.45
C MET A 188 -16.70 15.86 -10.10
N TRP A 189 -16.04 14.70 -10.01
CA TRP A 189 -15.70 14.12 -8.69
C TRP A 189 -14.65 14.94 -7.93
N GLN A 190 -13.72 15.58 -8.65
CA GLN A 190 -12.75 16.49 -8.04
C GLN A 190 -13.39 17.82 -7.64
N GLN A 191 -14.28 18.37 -8.48
CA GLN A 191 -15.05 19.57 -8.14
C GLN A 191 -15.98 19.30 -6.95
N MET A 192 -16.70 18.17 -6.96
CA MET A 192 -17.59 17.74 -5.87
C MET A 192 -16.82 17.55 -4.56
N LYS A 193 -15.61 16.99 -4.59
CA LYS A 193 -14.73 16.94 -3.42
C LYS A 193 -14.34 18.32 -2.90
N ARG A 194 -14.03 19.28 -3.79
CA ARG A 194 -13.71 20.66 -3.38
C ARG A 194 -14.92 21.35 -2.75
N TYR A 195 -16.10 21.22 -3.34
CA TYR A 195 -17.34 21.75 -2.77
C TYR A 195 -17.66 21.14 -1.41
N LEU A 196 -17.49 19.83 -1.25
CA LEU A 196 -17.75 19.14 0.02
C LEU A 196 -16.81 19.63 1.14
N VAL A 197 -15.54 19.88 0.83
CA VAL A 197 -14.59 20.48 1.79
C VAL A 197 -15.01 21.91 2.18
N VAL A 198 -15.45 22.73 1.22
CA VAL A 198 -15.93 24.09 1.50
C VAL A 198 -17.18 24.08 2.38
N ILE A 199 -18.13 23.18 2.10
CA ILE A 199 -19.36 23.06 2.91
C ILE A 199 -19.04 22.67 4.36
N ILE A 200 -18.12 21.72 4.57
CA ILE A 200 -17.70 21.33 5.92
C ILE A 200 -17.01 22.50 6.64
N ALA A 201 -16.17 23.27 5.94
CA ALA A 201 -15.52 24.44 6.52
C ALA A 201 -16.55 25.51 6.95
N LEU A 202 -17.55 25.79 6.11
CA LEU A 202 -18.62 26.72 6.43
C LEU A 202 -19.48 26.24 7.60
N ALA A 203 -19.85 24.95 7.62
CA ALA A 203 -20.56 24.35 8.74
C ALA A 203 -19.76 24.45 10.05
N GLY A 204 -18.44 24.23 10.00
CA GLY A 204 -17.54 24.41 11.14
C GLY A 204 -17.54 25.85 11.67
N LEU A 205 -17.52 26.85 10.78
CA LEU A 205 -17.60 28.26 11.17
C LEU A 205 -18.94 28.63 11.81
N VAL A 206 -20.05 28.09 11.30
CA VAL A 206 -21.38 28.29 11.90
C VAL A 206 -21.44 27.68 13.30
N VAL A 207 -20.96 26.44 13.47
CA VAL A 207 -20.91 25.78 14.79
C VAL A 207 -20.05 26.57 15.77
N LEU A 208 -18.87 27.04 15.33
CA LEU A 208 -18.00 27.87 16.17
C LEU A 208 -18.70 29.18 16.55
N GLY A 209 -19.39 29.83 15.61
CA GLY A 209 -20.18 31.03 15.87
C GLY A 209 -21.30 30.78 16.89
N LEU A 210 -22.01 29.66 16.81
CA LEU A 210 -23.04 29.29 17.78
C LEU A 210 -22.45 29.03 19.18
N LEU A 211 -21.27 28.41 19.26
CA LEU A 211 -20.59 28.20 20.54
C LEU A 211 -20.17 29.54 21.17
N ILE A 212 -19.61 30.45 20.37
CA ILE A 212 -19.24 31.79 20.82
C ILE A 212 -20.48 32.56 21.27
N TRP A 213 -21.55 32.55 20.48
CA TRP A 213 -22.78 33.25 20.82
C TRP A 213 -23.40 32.72 22.12
N LYS A 214 -23.46 31.40 22.28
CA LYS A 214 -23.92 30.77 23.53
C LYS A 214 -23.06 31.18 24.73
N GLY A 215 -21.73 31.23 24.56
CA GLY A 215 -20.81 31.68 25.59
C GLY A 215 -21.03 33.15 25.98
N VAL A 216 -21.17 34.05 25.00
CA VAL A 216 -21.43 35.48 25.24
C VAL A 216 -22.76 35.67 25.94
N TYR A 217 -23.81 34.95 25.53
CA TYR A 217 -25.12 35.05 26.16
C TYR A 217 -25.07 34.60 27.63
N GLN A 218 -24.36 33.51 27.93
CA GLN A 218 -24.18 33.04 29.30
C GLN A 218 -23.39 34.04 30.17
N ILE A 219 -22.37 34.70 29.61
CA ILE A 219 -21.62 35.75 30.32
C ILE A 219 -22.50 36.97 30.56
N SER A 220 -23.32 37.35 29.58
CA SER A 220 -24.26 38.47 29.71
C SER A 220 -25.28 38.22 30.82
N ASP A 221 -25.82 37.01 30.88
CA ASP A 221 -26.80 36.60 31.89
C ASP A 221 -26.16 36.62 33.30
N TRP A 222 -24.95 36.07 33.42
CA TRP A 222 -24.16 36.12 34.65
C TRP A 222 -23.84 37.56 35.09
N MET A 223 -23.46 38.44 34.16
CA MET A 223 -23.21 39.86 34.46
C MET A 223 -24.46 40.57 34.98
N ASN A 224 -25.61 40.31 34.37
CA ASN A 224 -26.89 40.89 34.78
C ASN A 224 -27.28 40.45 36.20
N GLU A 225 -27.10 39.16 36.52
CA GLU A 225 -27.32 38.64 37.88
C GLU A 225 -26.38 39.30 38.91
N MET A 226 -25.10 39.48 38.55
CA MET A 226 -24.14 40.16 39.41
C MET A 226 -24.47 41.65 39.63
N GLU A 227 -25.01 42.33 38.62
CA GLU A 227 -25.48 43.72 38.75
C GLU A 227 -26.71 43.82 39.64
N GLU A 228 -27.67 42.90 39.52
CA GLU A 228 -28.82 42.82 40.42
C GLU A 228 -28.40 42.60 41.87
N GLN A 229 -27.45 41.69 42.13
CA GLN A 229 -26.91 41.46 43.47
C GLN A 229 -26.30 42.73 44.05
N LYS A 230 -25.45 43.43 43.28
CA LYS A 230 -24.86 44.71 43.70
C LYS A 230 -25.92 45.79 43.95
N ALA A 231 -26.98 45.85 43.14
CA ALA A 231 -28.08 46.79 43.34
C ALA A 231 -28.85 46.51 44.64
N ARG A 232 -29.15 45.22 44.92
CA ARG A 232 -29.77 44.80 46.19
C ARG A 232 -28.90 45.14 47.39
N GLU A 233 -27.58 44.91 47.32
CA GLU A 233 -26.65 45.30 48.37
C GLU A 233 -26.61 46.82 48.62
N ARG A 234 -26.64 47.63 47.56
CA ARG A 234 -26.70 49.10 47.67
C ARG A 234 -27.98 49.56 48.37
N LEU A 235 -29.13 48.99 48.02
CA LEU A 235 -30.41 49.28 48.68
C LEU A 235 -30.40 48.90 50.17
N LEU A 236 -29.86 47.73 50.51
CA LEU A 236 -29.72 47.28 51.90
C LEU A 236 -28.76 48.17 52.72
N ARG A 237 -27.75 48.77 52.09
CA ARG A 237 -26.86 49.74 52.74
C ARG A 237 -27.52 51.11 52.89
N ALA A 238 -28.28 51.56 51.90
CA ALA A 238 -28.98 52.85 51.93
C ALA A 238 -30.10 52.89 52.99
N GLY A 239 -30.82 51.79 53.22
CA GLY A 239 -31.85 51.71 54.27
C GLY A 239 -31.32 51.51 55.69
N ARG A 240 -29.99 51.43 55.87
CA ARG A 240 -29.32 51.25 57.17
C ARG A 240 -28.67 52.54 57.68
N LEU A 241 -28.78 53.63 56.92
CA LEU A 241 -28.41 55.02 57.28
C LEU A 241 -29.69 55.82 57.54
#